data_AF-A0A1G1H8H5-F1
#
_entry.id   AF-A0A1G1H8H5-F1
#
_cell.length_a   1.000
_cell.length_b   1.000
_cell.length_c   1.000
_cell.angle_alpha   90.00
_cell.angle_beta   90.00
_cell.angle_gamma   90.00
#
_symmetry.space_group_name_H-M   'P 1'
#
loop_
_entity.id
_entity.type
_entity.pdbx_description
1 polymer ?
#
loop_
_entity_poly.entity_id
_entity_poly.type
_entity_poly.pdbx_seq_one_letter_code
_entity_poly.pdbx_strand_id
1 'polypeptide(L)'
;MKMDVFNSSEENFNFHIRIDDHRSGWEYANRFDIDFNLKPGMNHISIPTDKIKTNIHHRPLNLKQIERMMVFIHQCRNLDQSKSDPVE
;
A
#
# COMPACT_ATOMS: atom_id res chain seq x y z
N MET A 1 12.40 -7.98 2.80
CA MET A 1 12.42 -6.62 3.39
C MET A 1 11.64 -6.64 4.69
N LYS A 2 12.11 -5.96 5.73
CA LYS A 2 11.44 -5.85 7.04
C LYS A 2 11.36 -4.38 7.43
N MET A 3 10.27 -3.96 8.04
CA MET A 3 10.12 -2.63 8.63
C MET A 3 9.26 -2.69 9.88
N ASP A 4 9.53 -1.79 10.82
CA ASP A 4 8.69 -1.53 11.98
C ASP A 4 7.95 -0.21 11.74
N VAL A 5 6.62 -0.23 11.91
CA VAL A 5 5.77 0.93 11.67
C VAL A 5 4.91 1.16 12.90
N PHE A 6 5.04 2.35 13.50
CA PHE A 6 4.20 2.76 14.61
C PHE A 6 2.97 3.51 14.08
N ASN A 7 1.78 2.97 14.38
CA ASN A 7 0.51 3.65 14.17
C ASN A 7 0.16 4.42 15.45
N SER A 8 0.22 5.75 15.39
CA SER A 8 -0.16 6.63 16.50
C SER A 8 -1.66 6.91 16.59
N SER A 9 -2.45 6.45 15.62
CA SER A 9 -3.91 6.55 15.63
C SER A 9 -4.51 5.51 16.56
N GLU A 10 -5.69 5.82 17.10
CA GLU A 10 -6.53 4.86 17.81
C GLU A 10 -7.28 3.92 16.85
N GLU A 11 -7.26 4.23 15.55
CA GLU A 11 -7.91 3.47 14.49
C GLU A 11 -6.92 2.64 13.67
N ASN A 12 -7.42 1.53 13.13
CA ASN A 12 -6.71 0.77 12.10
C ASN A 12 -6.72 1.55 10.78
N PHE A 13 -5.63 1.52 10.02
CA PHE A 13 -5.64 2.05 8.65
C PHE A 13 -4.87 1.17 7.67
N ASN A 14 -5.20 1.31 6.38
CA ASN A 14 -4.51 0.62 5.30
C ASN A 14 -3.25 1.40 4.90
N PHE A 15 -2.11 0.76 5.12
CA PHE A 15 -0.79 1.22 4.77
C PHE A 15 -0.35 0.56 3.47
N HIS A 16 -0.28 1.35 2.41
CA HIS A 16 0.08 0.88 1.08
C HIS A 16 1.57 1.05 0.83
N ILE A 17 2.20 0.01 0.33
CA ILE A 17 3.58 0.05 -0.16
C ILE A 17 3.57 -0.23 -1.66
N ARG A 18 4.17 0.67 -2.42
CA ARG A 18 4.44 0.53 -3.84
C ARG A 18 5.95 0.49 -4.09
N ILE A 19 6.40 -0.42 -4.93
CA ILE A 19 7.80 -0.53 -5.36
C ILE A 19 7.86 -0.63 -6.89
N ASP A 20 8.61 0.28 -7.52
CA ASP A 20 8.87 0.32 -8.96
C ASP A 20 10.33 -0.05 -9.22
N ASP A 21 10.59 -1.00 -10.13
CA ASP A 21 11.94 -1.47 -10.46
C ASP A 21 12.47 -1.01 -11.82
N HIS A 22 11.68 -0.22 -12.54
CA HIS A 22 12.06 0.47 -13.76
C HIS A 22 11.33 1.80 -13.80
N ARG A 23 11.83 2.74 -14.60
CA ARG A 23 11.16 4.01 -14.88
C ARG A 23 9.86 3.74 -15.63
N SER A 24 8.79 3.45 -14.90
CA SER A 24 7.44 3.37 -15.47
C SER A 24 7.01 4.79 -15.83
N GLY A 25 6.59 4.99 -17.08
CA GLY A 25 5.64 6.07 -17.39
C GLY A 25 4.30 5.79 -16.69
N TRP A 26 3.18 6.08 -17.36
CA TRP A 26 1.84 5.71 -16.89
C TRP A 26 1.56 4.18 -16.89
N GLU A 27 2.55 3.38 -17.27
CA GLU A 27 2.47 1.93 -17.42
C GLU A 27 2.61 1.22 -16.07
N TYR A 28 1.50 0.71 -15.54
CA TYR A 28 1.38 -0.05 -14.29
C TYR A 28 2.12 -1.41 -14.26
N ALA A 29 2.90 -1.71 -15.29
CA ALA A 29 3.42 -3.05 -15.55
C ALA A 29 4.70 -3.41 -14.77
N ASN A 30 5.42 -2.39 -14.29
CA ASN A 30 6.73 -2.52 -13.60
C ASN A 30 6.67 -2.26 -12.09
N ARG A 31 5.48 -2.34 -11.49
CA ARG A 31 5.28 -2.11 -10.06
C ARG A 31 4.83 -3.35 -9.31
N PHE A 32 5.20 -3.42 -8.05
CA PHE A 32 4.62 -4.29 -7.03
C PHE A 32 3.91 -3.41 -6.00
N ASP A 33 2.68 -3.77 -5.66
CA ASP A 33 1.87 -3.06 -4.65
C ASP A 33 1.40 -4.06 -3.59
N ILE A 34 1.39 -3.65 -2.32
CA ILE A 34 0.88 -4.47 -1.21
C ILE A 34 0.31 -3.58 -0.10
N ASP A 35 -0.80 -4.04 0.49
CA ASP A 35 -1.48 -3.37 1.60
C ASP A 35 -1.25 -4.10 2.92
N PHE A 36 -1.06 -3.32 3.98
CA PHE A 36 -1.01 -3.79 5.36
C PHE A 36 -2.05 -3.05 6.18
N ASN A 37 -2.88 -3.77 6.93
CA ASN A 37 -3.75 -3.17 7.94
C ASN A 37 -2.93 -2.95 9.22
N LEU A 38 -2.62 -1.69 9.54
CA LEU A 38 -1.84 -1.35 10.74
C LEU A 38 -2.76 -1.13 11.94
N LYS A 39 -2.55 -1.92 12.98
CA LYS A 39 -3.22 -1.76 14.27
C LYS A 39 -2.61 -0.60 15.05
N PRO A 40 -3.34 0.05 15.99
CA PRO A 40 -2.75 0.99 16.93
C PRO A 40 -1.48 0.43 17.59
N GLY A 41 -0.46 1.26 17.70
CA GLY A 41 0.84 0.88 18.26
C GLY A 41 1.82 0.31 17.24
N MET A 42 2.74 -0.54 17.71
CA MET A 42 3.84 -1.06 16.90
C MET A 42 3.40 -2.22 16.00
N ASN A 43 3.71 -2.14 14.71
CA ASN A 43 3.47 -3.19 13.73
C ASN A 43 4.78 -3.64 13.09
N HIS A 44 4.92 -4.95 12.91
CA HIS A 44 6.09 -5.57 12.29
C HIS A 44 5.71 -6.09 10.90
N ILE A 45 6.23 -5.44 9.86
CA ILE A 45 5.93 -5.77 8.47
C ILE A 45 7.10 -6.56 7.87
N SER A 46 6.77 -7.67 7.20
CA SER A 46 7.74 -8.49 6.48
C SER A 46 7.25 -8.81 5.08
N ILE A 47 8.01 -8.38 4.08
CA ILE A 47 7.75 -8.66 2.66
C ILE A 47 8.82 -9.65 2.17
N PRO A 48 8.43 -10.87 1.74
CA PRO A 48 9.36 -11.86 1.21
C PRO A 48 9.84 -11.44 -0.19
N THR A 49 11.02 -10.83 -0.23
CA THR A 49 11.61 -10.21 -1.44
C THR A 49 11.95 -11.22 -2.54
N ASP A 50 12.08 -12.50 -2.21
CA ASP A 50 12.24 -13.61 -3.15
C ASP A 50 10.93 -13.96 -3.89
N LYS A 51 9.77 -13.52 -3.37
CA LYS A 51 8.45 -13.89 -3.88
C LYS A 51 7.69 -12.73 -4.53
N ILE A 52 8.22 -11.51 -4.46
CA ILE A 52 7.55 -10.35 -5.05
C ILE A 52 7.64 -10.37 -6.58
N LYS A 53 6.51 -10.06 -7.22
CA LYS A 53 6.34 -10.04 -8.67
C LYS A 53 5.63 -8.76 -9.07
N THR A 54 5.87 -8.29 -10.30
CA THR A 54 5.12 -7.15 -10.80
C THR A 54 3.64 -7.50 -10.98
N ASN A 55 2.77 -6.51 -10.79
CA ASN A 55 1.32 -6.73 -10.70
C ASN A 55 0.71 -7.23 -12.02
N ILE A 56 1.22 -6.80 -13.18
CA ILE A 56 0.65 -7.15 -14.50
C ILE A 56 1.40 -8.31 -15.15
N HIS A 57 2.71 -8.18 -15.32
CA HIS A 57 3.51 -9.18 -16.04
C HIS A 57 3.90 -10.38 -15.17
N HIS A 58 3.69 -10.29 -13.85
CA HIS A 58 4.03 -11.34 -12.89
C HIS A 58 5.49 -11.82 -12.95
N ARG A 59 6.38 -11.01 -13.55
CA ARG A 59 7.82 -11.27 -13.51
C ARG A 59 8.37 -10.93 -12.13
N PRO A 60 9.46 -11.58 -11.68
CA PRO A 60 10.15 -11.16 -10.47
C PRO A 60 10.50 -9.67 -10.51
N LEU A 61 10.34 -8.99 -9.38
CA LEU A 61 10.76 -7.60 -9.24
C LEU A 61 12.30 -7.55 -9.21
N ASN A 62 12.90 -6.67 -10.00
CA ASN A 62 14.35 -6.47 -10.06
C ASN A 62 14.82 -5.60 -8.88
N LEU A 63 15.08 -6.25 -7.75
CA LEU A 63 15.55 -5.58 -6.53
C LEU A 63 16.90 -4.87 -6.67
N LYS A 64 17.68 -5.14 -7.72
CA LYS A 64 18.95 -4.45 -7.98
C LYS A 64 18.75 -3.08 -8.64
N GLN A 65 17.55 -2.79 -9.11
CA GLN A 65 17.21 -1.58 -9.88
C GLN A 65 15.93 -0.93 -9.34
N ILE A 66 15.78 -0.87 -8.02
CA ILE A 66 14.65 -0.13 -7.45
C ILE A 66 14.79 1.36 -7.78
N GLU A 67 13.87 1.86 -8.58
CA GLU A 67 13.78 3.28 -8.98
C GLU A 67 12.99 4.07 -7.95
N ARG A 68 11.95 3.46 -7.37
CA ARG A 68 11.08 4.13 -6.42
C ARG A 68 10.46 3.15 -5.43
N MET A 69 10.40 3.60 -4.18
CA MET A 69 9.53 3.02 -3.16
C MET A 69 8.63 4.14 -2.63
N MET A 70 7.31 3.93 -2.67
CA MET A 70 6.33 4.86 -2.12
C MET A 70 5.57 4.18 -1.00
N VAL A 71 5.27 4.98 0.01
CA VAL A 71 4.43 4.60 1.12
C VAL A 71 3.34 5.65 1.23
N PHE A 72 2.10 5.22 1.27
CA PHE A 72 0.98 6.15 1.44
C PHE A 72 -0.22 5.48 2.11
N ILE A 73 -1.01 6.31 2.77
CA ILE A 73 -2.28 5.94 3.37
C ILE A 73 -3.35 6.47 2.44
N HIS A 74 -4.22 5.60 1.96
CA HIS A 74 -5.41 6.03 1.23
C HIS A 74 -6.59 6.07 2.21
N GLN A 75 -7.19 7.26 2.38
CA GLN A 75 -8.43 7.38 3.14
C GLN A 75 -9.54 6.67 2.37
N CYS A 76 -10.00 5.54 2.90
CA CYS A 76 -11.30 5.01 2.51
C CYS A 76 -12.34 5.90 3.22
N ARG A 77 -12.90 6.89 2.52
CA ARG A 77 -14.06 7.62 3.05
C ARG A 77 -15.20 6.60 3.18
N ASN A 78 -15.57 6.26 4.41
CA ASN A 78 -16.89 5.70 4.65
C ASN A 78 -17.89 6.77 4.19
N LEU A 79 -18.57 6.52 3.08
CA LEU A 79 -19.74 7.29 2.70
C LEU A 79 -20.84 6.89 3.68
N ASP A 80 -20.89 7.54 4.85
CA ASP A 80 -22.10 7.50 5.67
C ASP A 80 -23.23 8.16 4.86
N GLN A 81 -24.09 7.33 4.29
CA GLN A 81 -25.36 7.75 3.69
C GLN A 81 -26.42 8.05 4.76
N SER A 82 -26.09 8.84 5.78
CA SER A 82 -27.11 9.45 6.63
C SER A 82 -27.43 10.86 6.13
N LYS A 83 -27.99 10.94 4.92
CA LYS A 83 -28.88 12.05 4.55
C LYS A 83 -30.30 11.54 4.71
N SER A 84 -30.84 11.65 5.92
CA SER A 84 -32.28 11.74 6.11
C SER A 84 -32.68 13.13 5.64
N ASP A 85 -33.27 13.22 4.44
CA ASP A 85 -33.95 14.45 4.02
C ASP A 85 -35.13 14.69 4.97
N PRO A 86 -35.31 15.91 5.53
CA PRO A 86 -36.58 16.25 6.14
C PRO A 86 -37.60 16.43 5.01
N VAL A 87 -38.66 15.63 5.03
CA VAL A 87 -39.88 15.91 4.27
C VAL A 87 -40.65 16.97 5.07
N GLU A 88 -40.63 18.20 4.58
CA GLU A 88 -41.61 19.24 4.95
C GLU A 88 -42.61 19.40 3.81
#